data_AF-A0A9D2PE68-F1
#
_entry.id   AF-A0A9D2PE68-F1
#
_cell.length_a   1.000
_cell.length_b   1.000
_cell.length_c   1.000
_cell.angle_alpha   90.00
_cell.angle_beta   90.00
_cell.angle_gamma   90.00
#
_symmetry.space_group_name_H-M   'P 1'
#
loop_
_entity.id
_entity.type
_entity.pdbx_description
1 polymer ?
#
loop_
_entity_poly.entity_id
_entity_poly.type
_entity_poly.pdbx_seq_one_letter_code
_entity_poly.pdbx_strand_id
1 'polypeptide(L)'
;MEKTDVEEIVSERTAGWEKFDRRENARISDFAMEVLEYSRQKGIEFDRSAGITFVSHLATLYQRLFLTNETVNIDPELFEQVPSELRDMGEEVGVIAEKRFGKKLDENEKFLIATHLGAMEERIRQGVTD
;
A
#
# COMPACT_ATOMS: atom_id res chain seq x y z
N MET A 1 14.07 3.18 -1.55
CA MET A 1 13.75 3.75 -0.23
C MET A 1 14.27 2.80 0.84
N GLU A 2 14.90 3.33 1.88
CA GLU A 2 15.50 2.51 2.93
C GLU A 2 14.46 2.16 4.01
N LYS A 3 14.75 1.13 4.81
CA LYS A 3 13.84 0.71 5.90
C LYS A 3 13.57 1.83 6.90
N THR A 4 14.59 2.63 7.23
CA THR A 4 14.47 3.75 8.16
C THR A 4 13.51 4.82 7.66
N ASP A 5 13.47 5.07 6.34
CA ASP A 5 12.53 6.03 5.74
C ASP A 5 11.08 5.55 5.92
N VAL A 6 10.84 4.25 5.67
CA VAL A 6 9.51 3.65 5.84
C VAL A 6 9.06 3.71 7.30
N GLU A 7 9.95 3.37 8.24
CA GLU A 7 9.64 3.42 9.68
C GLU A 7 9.31 4.84 10.15
N GLU A 8 10.02 5.86 9.64
CA GLU A 8 9.73 7.27 9.91
C GLU A 8 8.35 7.67 9.37
N ILE A 9 8.06 7.39 8.10
CA ILE A 9 6.77 7.70 7.46
C ILE A 9 5.62 7.03 8.21
N VAL A 10 5.77 5.74 8.55
CA VAL A 10 4.76 5.02 9.32
C VAL A 10 4.57 5.68 10.68
N SER A 11 5.65 5.96 11.41
CA SER A 11 5.56 6.55 12.73
C SER A 11 4.87 7.91 12.73
N GLU A 12 5.16 8.76 11.74
CA GLU A 12 4.51 10.06 11.58
C GLU A 12 3.04 9.90 11.19
N ARG A 13 2.75 9.01 10.22
CA ARG A 13 1.40 8.80 9.71
C ARG A 13 0.46 8.24 10.78
N THR A 14 0.94 7.31 11.60
CA THR A 14 0.13 6.63 12.61
C THR A 14 0.16 7.35 13.97
N ALA A 15 0.88 8.48 14.08
CA ALA A 15 0.93 9.27 15.29
C ALA A 15 -0.47 9.68 15.75
N GLY A 16 -0.84 9.27 16.96
CA GLY A 16 -2.16 9.56 17.54
C GLY A 16 -3.29 8.59 17.14
N TRP A 17 -3.00 7.54 16.36
CA TRP A 17 -3.99 6.49 16.09
C TRP A 17 -4.05 5.51 17.25
N GLU A 18 -5.20 5.42 17.93
CA GLU A 18 -5.38 4.67 19.19
C GLU A 18 -4.98 3.18 19.10
N LYS A 19 -5.07 2.57 17.91
CA LYS A 19 -4.82 1.14 17.70
C LYS A 19 -3.40 0.81 17.23
N PHE A 20 -2.54 1.81 17.03
CA PHE A 20 -1.15 1.58 16.62
C PHE A 20 -0.20 1.66 17.80
N ASP A 21 0.38 0.52 18.14
CA ASP A 21 1.52 0.43 19.05
C ASP A 21 2.82 0.22 18.28
N ARG A 22 3.93 0.07 19.00
CA ARG A 22 5.25 -0.19 18.39
C ARG A 22 5.28 -1.46 17.54
N ARG A 23 4.51 -2.48 17.93
CA ARG A 23 4.44 -3.76 17.20
C ARG A 23 3.69 -3.57 15.90
N GLU A 24 2.57 -2.87 15.92
CA GLU A 24 1.79 -2.59 14.71
C GLU A 24 2.57 -1.69 13.74
N ASN A 25 3.30 -0.68 14.24
CA ASN A 25 4.22 0.12 13.43
C ASN A 25 5.30 -0.73 12.74
N ALA A 26 5.93 -1.68 13.47
CA ALA A 26 6.91 -2.57 12.86
C ALA A 26 6.28 -3.49 11.80
N ARG A 27 5.09 -4.03 12.07
CA ARG A 27 4.37 -4.91 11.14
C ARG A 27 4.01 -4.20 9.84
N ILE A 28 3.48 -2.98 9.90
CA ILE A 28 3.18 -2.23 8.68
C ILE A 28 4.45 -1.78 7.97
N SER A 29 5.51 -1.39 8.69
CA SER A 29 6.76 -0.96 8.07
C SER A 29 7.40 -2.08 7.26
N ASP A 30 7.48 -3.28 7.83
CA ASP A 30 8.03 -4.41 7.10
C ASP A 30 7.11 -4.85 5.93
N PHE A 31 5.78 -4.74 6.06
CA PHE A 31 4.86 -5.02 4.96
C PHE A 31 5.03 -4.03 3.82
N ALA A 32 5.14 -2.74 4.14
CA ALA A 32 5.43 -1.69 3.17
C ALA A 32 6.76 -1.94 2.46
N MET A 33 7.81 -2.35 3.19
CA MET A 33 9.10 -2.72 2.58
C MET A 33 8.96 -3.87 1.58
N GLU A 34 8.22 -4.94 1.92
CA GLU A 34 8.00 -6.06 1.01
C GLU A 34 7.22 -5.64 -0.25
N VAL A 35 6.21 -4.79 -0.11
CA VAL A 35 5.42 -4.27 -1.24
C VAL A 35 6.26 -3.33 -2.12
N LEU A 36 7.08 -2.46 -1.53
CA LEU A 36 7.99 -1.58 -2.27
C LEU A 36 9.04 -2.37 -3.03
N GLU A 37 9.62 -3.41 -2.42
CA GLU A 37 10.57 -4.29 -3.07
C GLU A 37 9.94 -5.07 -4.23
N TYR A 38 8.74 -5.61 -4.03
CA TYR A 38 7.97 -6.26 -5.09
C TYR A 38 7.69 -5.32 -6.25
N SER A 39 7.25 -4.10 -5.95
CA SER A 39 6.95 -3.08 -6.97
C SER A 39 8.20 -2.71 -7.77
N ARG A 40 9.36 -2.57 -7.10
CA ARG A 40 10.66 -2.35 -7.76
C ARG A 40 11.02 -3.48 -8.72
N GLN A 41 10.78 -4.74 -8.34
CA GLN A 41 11.00 -5.90 -9.21
C GLN A 41 10.09 -5.91 -10.44
N LYS A 42 8.95 -5.20 -10.38
CA LYS A 42 8.05 -4.98 -11.51
C LYS A 42 8.36 -3.71 -12.32
N GLY A 43 9.42 -2.98 -11.96
CA GLY A 43 9.84 -1.77 -12.66
C GLY A 43 9.21 -0.48 -12.14
N ILE A 44 8.44 -0.53 -11.05
CA ILE A 44 7.89 0.65 -10.38
C ILE A 44 8.84 1.04 -9.24
N GLU A 45 9.69 2.03 -9.49
CA GLU A 45 10.61 2.57 -8.49
C GLU A 45 10.10 3.88 -7.91
N PHE A 46 9.72 3.85 -6.63
CA PHE A 46 9.22 5.03 -5.93
C PHE A 46 10.37 5.96 -5.56
N ASP A 47 10.29 7.21 -6.00
CA ASP A 47 11.04 8.29 -5.37
C ASP A 47 10.53 8.57 -3.94
N ARG A 48 11.16 9.51 -3.25
CA ARG A 48 10.81 9.83 -1.86
C ARG A 48 9.36 10.34 -1.71
N SER A 49 8.87 11.17 -2.62
CA SER A 49 7.54 11.79 -2.52
C SER A 49 6.43 10.77 -2.81
N ALA A 50 6.60 9.99 -3.90
CA ALA A 50 5.72 8.88 -4.24
C ALA A 50 5.74 7.80 -3.13
N GLY A 51 6.92 7.52 -2.57
CA GLY A 51 7.11 6.58 -1.47
C GLY A 51 6.36 7.00 -0.20
N ILE A 52 6.46 8.27 0.22
CA ILE A 52 5.71 8.81 1.36
C ILE A 52 4.20 8.63 1.17
N THR A 53 3.70 8.99 -0.01
CA THR A 53 2.28 8.88 -0.33
C THR A 53 1.82 7.42 -0.27
N PHE A 54 2.56 6.54 -0.94
CA PHE A 54 2.19 5.13 -1.04
C PHE A 54 2.25 4.40 0.32
N VAL A 55 3.32 4.60 1.10
CA VAL A 55 3.44 4.01 2.45
C VAL A 55 2.33 4.52 3.37
N SER A 56 1.95 5.80 3.25
CA SER A 56 0.83 6.35 4.02
C SER A 56 -0.50 5.68 3.67
N HIS A 57 -0.74 5.36 2.40
CA HIS A 57 -1.91 4.61 1.96
C HIS A 57 -1.89 3.17 2.47
N LEU A 58 -0.75 2.49 2.42
CA LEU A 58 -0.60 1.14 2.99
C LEU A 58 -0.90 1.15 4.50
N ALA A 59 -0.47 2.17 5.24
CA ALA A 59 -0.77 2.28 6.67
C ALA A 59 -2.26 2.47 6.96
N THR A 60 -2.96 3.29 6.16
CA THR A 60 -4.42 3.43 6.28
C THR A 60 -5.15 2.15 5.89
N LEU A 61 -4.71 1.47 4.83
CA LEU A 61 -5.27 0.17 4.42
C LEU A 61 -5.07 -0.88 5.53
N TYR A 62 -3.88 -0.91 6.14
CA TYR A 62 -3.58 -1.80 7.25
C TYR A 62 -4.47 -1.55 8.46
N GLN A 63 -4.65 -0.27 8.84
CA GLN A 63 -5.54 0.11 9.93
C GLN A 63 -6.96 -0.41 9.69
N ARG A 64 -7.50 -0.11 8.49
CA ARG A 64 -8.84 -0.53 8.09
C ARG A 64 -9.00 -2.04 8.18
N LEU A 65 -8.07 -2.77 7.57
CA LEU A 65 -8.21 -4.20 7.40
C LEU A 65 -7.93 -4.99 8.67
N PHE A 66 -6.94 -4.60 9.46
CA PHE A 66 -6.43 -5.44 10.53
C PHE A 66 -6.79 -4.93 11.93
N LEU A 67 -7.12 -3.64 12.07
CA LEU A 67 -7.36 -3.03 13.37
C LEU A 67 -8.82 -2.60 13.56
N THR A 68 -9.50 -2.14 12.51
CA THR A 68 -10.91 -1.69 12.59
C THR A 68 -11.90 -2.68 11.96
N ASN A 69 -11.45 -3.55 11.05
CA ASN A 69 -12.31 -4.41 10.21
C ASN A 69 -13.37 -3.61 9.45
N GLU A 70 -13.08 -2.36 9.10
CA GLU A 70 -13.94 -1.57 8.23
C GLU A 70 -13.84 -2.14 6.81
N THR A 71 -14.96 -2.08 6.08
CA THR A 71 -15.04 -2.51 4.68
C THR A 71 -15.28 -1.31 3.80
N VAL A 72 -14.74 -1.38 2.58
CA VAL A 72 -15.01 -0.43 1.51
C VAL A 72 -15.81 -1.15 0.44
N ASN A 73 -16.74 -0.43 -0.15
CA ASN A 73 -17.49 -0.91 -1.31
C ASN A 73 -17.14 -0.02 -2.50
N ILE A 74 -16.60 -0.62 -3.55
CA ILE A 74 -16.16 0.07 -4.75
C ILE A 74 -17.07 -0.34 -5.88
N ASP A 75 -17.43 0.64 -6.70
CA ASP A 75 -18.26 0.39 -7.88
C ASP A 75 -17.53 -0.60 -8.81
N PRO A 76 -18.14 -1.77 -9.14
CA PRO A 76 -17.59 -2.74 -10.07
C PRO A 76 -17.13 -2.14 -11.41
N GLU A 77 -17.77 -1.08 -11.90
CA GLU A 77 -17.41 -0.43 -13.16
C GLU A 77 -16.02 0.26 -13.11
N LEU A 78 -15.54 0.61 -11.92
CA LEU A 78 -14.21 1.18 -11.76
C LEU A 78 -13.10 0.14 -11.95
N PHE A 79 -13.38 -1.14 -11.69
CA PHE A 79 -12.41 -2.24 -11.83
C PHE A 79 -11.95 -2.43 -13.27
N GLU A 80 -12.83 -2.14 -14.24
CA GLU A 80 -12.52 -2.24 -15.67
C GLU A 80 -11.59 -1.12 -16.16
N GLN A 81 -11.45 -0.04 -15.38
CA GLN A 81 -10.63 1.11 -15.73
C GLN A 81 -9.17 0.94 -15.30
N VAL A 82 -8.87 -0.05 -14.46
CA VAL A 82 -7.51 -0.31 -13.99
C VAL A 82 -6.81 -1.27 -14.97
N PRO A 83 -5.64 -0.89 -15.51
CA PRO A 83 -4.81 -1.77 -16.33
C PRO A 83 -4.62 -3.15 -15.71
N SER A 84 -4.67 -4.20 -16.53
CA SER A 84 -4.52 -5.59 -16.07
C SER A 84 -3.23 -5.82 -15.29
N GLU A 85 -2.14 -5.17 -15.69
CA GLU A 85 -0.84 -5.29 -15.03
C GLU A 85 -0.89 -4.77 -13.59
N LEU A 86 -1.58 -3.65 -13.35
CA LEU A 86 -1.78 -3.09 -12.01
C LEU A 86 -2.73 -3.95 -11.18
N ARG A 87 -3.75 -4.57 -11.81
CA ARG A 87 -4.63 -5.53 -11.13
C ARG A 87 -3.85 -6.75 -10.66
N ASP A 88 -3.00 -7.31 -11.50
CA ASP A 88 -2.12 -8.43 -11.15
C ASP A 88 -1.17 -8.05 -9.99
N MET A 89 -0.69 -6.81 -9.97
CA MET A 89 0.08 -6.31 -8.83
C MET A 89 -0.77 -6.22 -7.54
N GLY A 90 -2.01 -5.74 -7.63
CA GLY A 90 -2.94 -5.72 -6.50
C GLY A 90 -3.20 -7.12 -5.92
N GLU A 91 -3.35 -8.13 -6.79
CA GLU A 91 -3.47 -9.53 -6.41
C GLU A 91 -2.23 -10.04 -5.65
N GLU A 92 -1.04 -9.80 -6.18
CA GLU A 92 0.21 -10.23 -5.55
C GLU A 92 0.44 -9.53 -4.19
N VAL A 93 0.10 -8.25 -4.07
CA VAL A 93 0.11 -7.57 -2.76
C VAL A 93 -0.90 -8.21 -1.80
N GLY A 94 -2.05 -8.65 -2.30
CA GLY A 94 -3.02 -9.46 -1.54
C GLY A 94 -2.41 -10.77 -1.03
N VAL A 95 -1.61 -11.45 -1.85
CA VAL A 95 -0.88 -12.67 -1.46
C VAL A 95 0.18 -12.36 -0.39
N ILE A 96 0.92 -11.24 -0.53
CA ILE A 96 1.88 -10.79 0.50
C ILE A 96 1.15 -10.54 1.83
N ALA A 97 0.04 -9.81 1.79
CA ALA A 97 -0.76 -9.52 2.98
C ALA A 97 -1.31 -10.80 3.64
N GLU A 98 -1.81 -11.76 2.85
CA GLU A 98 -2.29 -13.05 3.36
C GLU A 98 -1.18 -13.85 4.03
N LYS A 99 0.00 -13.96 3.40
CA LYS A 99 1.15 -14.66 3.98
C LYS A 99 1.58 -14.07 5.32
N ARG A 100 1.49 -12.74 5.45
CA ARG A 100 2.01 -11.98 6.59
C ARG A 100 1.04 -11.89 7.75
N PHE A 101 -0.24 -11.79 7.44
CA PHE A 101 -1.28 -11.47 8.41
C PHE A 101 -2.37 -12.53 8.51
N GLY A 102 -2.35 -13.55 7.65
CA GLY A 102 -3.33 -14.64 7.63
C GLY A 102 -4.73 -14.22 7.17
N LYS A 103 -4.87 -13.01 6.58
CA LYS A 103 -6.16 -12.48 6.09
C LYS A 103 -6.10 -12.29 4.58
N LYS A 104 -7.07 -12.86 3.88
CA LYS A 104 -7.29 -12.59 2.47
C LYS A 104 -7.86 -11.20 2.28
N LEU A 105 -7.28 -10.45 1.36
CA LEU A 105 -7.88 -9.21 0.88
C LEU A 105 -9.02 -9.55 -0.08
N ASP A 106 -10.11 -8.81 0.02
CA ASP A 106 -11.18 -8.89 -0.97
C ASP A 106 -10.82 -8.07 -2.22
N GLU A 107 -11.68 -8.16 -3.23
CA GLU A 107 -11.47 -7.47 -4.51
C GLU A 107 -11.40 -5.95 -4.36
N ASN A 108 -12.19 -5.34 -3.46
CA ASN A 108 -12.18 -3.90 -3.24
C ASN A 108 -10.83 -3.43 -2.69
N GLU A 109 -10.25 -4.18 -1.76
CA GLU A 109 -8.96 -3.85 -1.17
C GLU A 109 -7.80 -4.02 -2.16
N LYS A 110 -7.82 -5.09 -2.95
CA LYS A 110 -6.84 -5.30 -4.02
C LYS A 110 -6.93 -4.20 -5.08
N PHE A 111 -8.15 -3.77 -5.41
CA PHE A 111 -8.38 -2.66 -6.32
C PHE A 111 -7.81 -1.33 -5.79
N LEU A 112 -8.00 -1.02 -4.50
CA LEU A 112 -7.40 0.18 -3.92
C LEU A 112 -5.88 0.14 -4.00
N ILE A 113 -5.27 -1.01 -3.76
CA ILE A 113 -3.81 -1.16 -3.94
C ILE A 113 -3.42 -0.89 -5.39
N ALA A 114 -4.10 -1.53 -6.35
CA ALA A 114 -3.83 -1.39 -7.77
C ALA A 114 -3.95 0.07 -8.26
N THR A 115 -4.98 0.79 -7.82
CA THR A 115 -5.16 2.21 -8.17
C THR A 115 -4.11 3.10 -7.54
N HIS A 116 -3.68 2.85 -6.30
CA HIS A 116 -2.59 3.59 -5.68
C HIS A 116 -1.24 3.33 -6.36
N LEU A 117 -0.98 2.09 -6.80
CA LEU A 117 0.20 1.76 -7.61
C LEU A 117 0.20 2.54 -8.93
N GLY A 118 -0.92 2.53 -9.66
CA GLY A 118 -1.05 3.27 -10.92
C GLY A 118 -0.92 4.78 -10.75
N ALA A 119 -1.48 5.34 -9.68
CA ALA A 119 -1.33 6.77 -9.38
C ALA A 119 0.13 7.15 -9.14
N MET A 120 0.93 6.28 -8.53
CA MET A 120 2.35 6.55 -8.29
C MET A 120 3.18 6.33 -9.55
N GLU A 121 2.89 5.29 -10.34
CA GLU A 121 3.49 5.08 -11.66
C GLU A 121 3.29 6.31 -12.56
N GLU A 122 2.07 6.85 -12.59
CA GLU A 122 1.75 8.05 -13.36
C GLU A 122 2.51 9.28 -12.85
N ARG A 123 2.61 9.47 -11.54
CA ARG A 123 3.39 10.57 -10.93
C ARG A 123 4.87 10.50 -11.33
N ILE A 124 5.46 9.31 -11.27
CA ILE A 124 6.84 9.06 -11.68
C ILE A 124 7.00 9.39 -13.17
N ARG A 125 6.08 8.91 -14.01
CA ARG A 125 6.09 9.17 -15.46
C ARG A 125 5.99 10.65 -15.81
N GLN A 126 5.20 11.41 -15.05
CA GLN A 126 5.04 12.85 -15.24
C GLN A 126 6.20 13.67 -14.65
N GLY A 127 7.13 13.06 -13.92
CA GLY A 127 8.23 13.75 -13.25
C GLY A 127 7.77 14.71 -12.16
N VAL A 128 6.60 14.47 -11.57
CA VAL A 128 6.06 15.32 -10.49
C VAL A 128 6.74 14.94 -9.19
N THR A 129 7.84 15.63 -8.89
CA THR A 129 8.50 15.63 -7.58
C THR A 129 8.15 16.94 -6.88
N ASP A 130 7.14 16.92 -6.00
CA ASP A 130 6.88 18.04 -5.08
C ASP A 130 8.03 18.21 -4.06
#